data_AF-A0AAP3M3R6-F1
#
_entry.id   AF-A0AAP3M3R6-F1
#
_cell.length_a   1.000
_cell.length_b   1.000
_cell.length_c   1.000
_cell.angle_alpha   90.00
_cell.angle_beta   90.00
_cell.angle_gamma   90.00
#
_symmetry.space_group_name_H-M   'P 1'
#
loop_
_entity.id
_entity.type
_entity.pdbx_description
1 polymer ?
#
loop_
_entity_poly.entity_id
_entity_poly.type
_entity_poly.pdbx_seq_one_letter_code
_entity_poly.pdbx_strand_id
1 'polypeptide(L)'
;MTVGEALKQERKNLNLTQSAMAAEVISPSFYSKVENNLHEINVNDLLAILDAHCIDILSFFMKIDSKVKTDYFNLNTFTDRVLDIWYNKDLKQLAELQTELTKYTGNDVSFLNLQVELLTFFIKNERNAKLSDSLMQKLRAELFKQNSWSLSSLKIFRLTMRIYDLDQLTFFMASIMNKFSDFKGVNLEIVEVIAAISVNYLDNCYENNEFNQSRNVQNYLEKMPANLTLFAYKLLGRYYQALFDKNTTELTNIRQVFIDCGYQTFIQLLPK
;
A
#
# COMPACT_ATOMS: atom_id res chain seq x y z
N MET A 1 22.26 -19.58 0.91
CA MET A 1 23.13 -20.08 -0.16
C MET A 1 23.79 -18.90 -0.87
N THR A 2 24.93 -19.09 -1.53
CA THR A 2 25.48 -18.09 -2.46
C THR A 2 24.71 -18.09 -3.80
N VAL A 3 24.98 -17.12 -4.67
CA VAL A 3 24.45 -17.10 -6.06
C VAL A 3 24.83 -18.39 -6.81
N GLY A 4 26.09 -18.81 -6.71
CA GLY A 4 26.58 -20.03 -7.38
C GLY A 4 25.90 -21.30 -6.88
N GLU A 5 25.68 -21.41 -5.57
CA GLU A 5 24.95 -22.53 -4.96
C GLU A 5 23.48 -22.56 -5.39
N ALA A 6 22.82 -21.40 -5.45
CA ALA A 6 21.44 -21.27 -5.91
C ALA A 6 21.30 -21.68 -7.39
N LEU A 7 22.20 -21.20 -8.27
CA LEU A 7 22.26 -21.60 -9.68
C LEU A 7 22.45 -23.12 -9.83
N LYS A 8 23.34 -23.71 -9.02
CA LYS A 8 23.57 -25.16 -8.99
C LYS A 8 22.34 -25.94 -8.56
N GLN A 9 21.56 -25.42 -7.63
CA GLN A 9 20.30 -26.03 -7.21
C GLN A 9 19.26 -25.97 -8.33
N GLU A 10 19.05 -24.82 -8.95
CA GLU A 10 18.09 -24.69 -10.07
C GLU A 10 18.45 -25.57 -11.24
N ARG A 11 19.74 -25.58 -11.62
CA ARG A 11 20.23 -26.46 -12.66
C ARG A 11 19.88 -27.93 -12.39
N LYS A 12 20.07 -28.39 -11.15
CA LYS A 12 19.73 -29.76 -10.75
C LYS A 12 18.22 -30.00 -10.78
N ASN A 13 17.42 -29.05 -10.31
CA ASN A 13 15.95 -29.14 -10.36
C ASN A 13 15.43 -29.25 -11.80
N LEU A 14 16.06 -28.54 -12.73
CA LEU A 14 15.76 -28.58 -14.16
C LEU A 14 16.41 -29.76 -14.89
N ASN A 15 17.19 -30.61 -14.19
CA ASN A 15 17.94 -31.73 -14.75
C ASN A 15 18.90 -31.33 -15.89
N LEU A 16 19.52 -30.15 -15.78
CA LEU A 16 20.39 -29.59 -16.82
C LEU A 16 21.88 -29.89 -16.55
N THR A 17 22.64 -29.99 -17.64
CA THR A 17 24.10 -29.92 -17.59
C THR A 17 24.56 -28.50 -17.36
N GLN A 18 25.81 -28.30 -16.91
CA GLN A 18 26.36 -26.95 -16.73
C GLN A 18 26.39 -26.16 -18.05
N SER A 19 26.70 -26.82 -19.16
CA SER A 19 26.65 -26.21 -20.49
C SER A 19 25.23 -25.79 -20.89
N ALA A 20 24.23 -26.64 -20.65
CA ALA A 20 22.84 -26.32 -20.98
C ALA A 20 22.31 -25.17 -20.11
N MET A 21 22.66 -25.15 -18.82
CA MET A 21 22.27 -24.08 -17.92
C MET A 21 22.92 -22.74 -18.26
N ALA A 22 24.16 -22.75 -18.76
CA ALA A 22 24.85 -21.52 -19.18
C ALA A 22 24.19 -20.83 -20.38
N ALA A 23 23.32 -21.53 -21.13
CA ALA A 23 22.46 -21.00 -22.20
C ALA A 23 23.15 -20.09 -23.23
N GLU A 24 24.41 -20.38 -23.56
CA GLU A 24 25.27 -19.55 -24.43
C GLU A 24 25.52 -18.12 -23.92
N VAL A 25 24.97 -17.73 -22.77
CA VAL A 25 25.21 -16.44 -22.11
C VAL A 25 26.68 -16.35 -21.67
N ILE A 26 27.19 -17.43 -21.10
CA ILE A 26 28.59 -17.55 -20.66
C ILE A 26 29.15 -18.93 -21.01
N SER A 27 30.48 -19.04 -21.04
CA SER A 27 31.13 -20.33 -21.31
C SER A 27 30.84 -21.36 -20.20
N PRO A 28 30.70 -22.66 -20.54
CA PRO A 28 30.48 -23.71 -19.54
C PRO A 28 31.56 -23.77 -18.45
N SER A 29 32.81 -23.46 -18.81
CA SER A 29 33.93 -23.42 -17.86
C SER A 29 33.80 -22.25 -16.88
N PHE A 30 33.37 -21.07 -17.34
CA PHE A 30 33.09 -19.93 -16.48
C PHE A 30 31.87 -20.22 -15.58
N TYR A 31 30.78 -20.75 -16.15
CA TYR A 31 29.59 -21.14 -15.39
C TYR A 31 29.92 -22.17 -14.29
N SER A 32 30.75 -23.18 -14.60
CA SER A 32 31.21 -24.14 -13.58
C SER A 32 32.01 -23.46 -12.46
N LYS A 33 32.79 -22.42 -12.77
CA LYS A 33 33.52 -21.67 -11.73
C LYS A 33 32.56 -20.85 -10.85
N VAL A 34 31.51 -20.29 -11.44
CA VAL A 34 30.42 -19.61 -10.71
C VAL A 34 29.72 -20.57 -9.76
N GLU A 35 29.28 -21.75 -10.21
CA GLU A 35 28.60 -22.75 -9.36
C GLU A 35 29.44 -23.25 -8.19
N ASN A 36 30.77 -23.20 -8.32
CA ASN A 36 31.71 -23.62 -7.28
C ASN A 36 32.23 -22.43 -6.45
N ASN A 37 31.61 -21.25 -6.57
CA ASN A 37 31.98 -20.01 -5.87
C ASN A 37 33.44 -19.58 -6.10
N LEU A 38 34.02 -19.92 -7.25
CA LEU A 38 35.38 -19.53 -7.64
C LEU A 38 35.40 -18.21 -8.41
N HIS A 39 34.28 -17.82 -9.02
CA HIS A 39 34.11 -16.56 -9.73
C HIS A 39 32.73 -15.97 -9.45
N GLU A 40 32.66 -14.65 -9.39
CA GLU A 40 31.39 -13.93 -9.35
C GLU A 40 30.79 -13.85 -10.77
N ILE A 41 29.46 -13.78 -10.83
CA ILE A 41 28.69 -13.52 -12.05
C ILE A 41 28.15 -12.10 -11.99
N ASN A 42 28.21 -11.36 -13.10
CA ASN A 42 27.61 -10.03 -13.15
C ASN A 42 26.07 -10.14 -13.25
N VAL A 43 25.38 -9.05 -12.90
CA VAL A 43 23.91 -9.08 -12.81
C VAL A 43 23.24 -9.29 -14.17
N ASN A 44 23.83 -8.80 -15.26
CA ASN A 44 23.24 -8.94 -16.59
C ASN A 44 23.29 -10.39 -17.06
N ASP A 45 24.43 -11.06 -16.91
CA ASP A 45 24.59 -12.48 -17.25
C ASP A 45 23.70 -13.36 -16.36
N LEU A 46 23.60 -13.03 -15.07
CA LEU A 46 22.69 -13.72 -14.15
C LEU A 46 21.23 -13.61 -14.62
N LEU A 47 20.75 -12.40 -14.89
CA LEU A 47 19.38 -12.18 -15.34
C LEU A 47 19.09 -12.86 -16.68
N ALA A 48 20.04 -12.83 -17.61
CA ALA A 48 19.92 -13.52 -18.90
C ALA A 48 19.82 -15.05 -18.74
N ILE A 49 20.60 -15.65 -17.82
CA ILE A 49 20.49 -17.09 -17.51
C ILE A 49 19.15 -17.42 -16.87
N LEU A 50 18.67 -16.60 -15.92
CA LEU A 50 17.38 -16.85 -15.27
C LEU A 50 16.22 -16.76 -16.28
N ASP A 51 16.23 -15.76 -17.15
CA ASP A 51 15.23 -15.57 -18.20
C ASP A 51 15.24 -16.72 -19.22
N ALA A 52 16.42 -17.16 -19.66
CA ALA A 52 16.58 -18.26 -20.62
C ALA A 52 15.96 -19.59 -20.14
N HIS A 53 15.84 -19.78 -18.82
CA HIS A 53 15.25 -20.99 -18.21
C HIS A 53 13.92 -20.73 -17.49
N CYS A 54 13.31 -19.56 -17.70
CA CYS A 54 12.06 -19.14 -17.06
C CYS A 54 12.08 -19.27 -15.52
N ILE A 55 13.23 -18.98 -14.91
CA ILE A 55 13.38 -18.99 -13.46
C ILE A 55 12.89 -17.65 -12.91
N ASP A 56 11.90 -17.69 -12.02
CA ASP A 56 11.39 -16.48 -11.37
C ASP A 56 12.50 -15.78 -10.56
N ILE A 57 12.78 -14.54 -10.93
CA ILE A 57 13.88 -13.75 -10.38
C ILE A 57 13.70 -13.58 -8.86
N LEU A 58 12.49 -13.28 -8.40
CA LEU A 58 12.21 -13.07 -6.98
C LEU A 58 12.48 -14.34 -6.17
N SER A 59 11.91 -15.47 -6.61
CA SER A 59 12.09 -16.78 -5.99
C SER A 59 13.54 -17.23 -5.98
N PHE A 60 14.30 -16.92 -7.03
CA PHE A 60 15.73 -17.20 -7.09
C PHE A 60 16.50 -16.41 -6.01
N PHE A 61 16.29 -15.10 -5.93
CA PHE A 61 16.97 -14.27 -4.94
C PHE A 61 16.58 -14.59 -3.50
N MET A 62 15.36 -15.09 -3.25
CA MET A 62 14.96 -15.58 -1.92
C MET A 62 15.75 -16.82 -1.45
N LYS A 63 16.38 -17.58 -2.36
CA LYS A 63 17.25 -18.73 -2.00
C LYS A 63 18.64 -18.30 -1.56
N ILE A 64 19.04 -17.09 -1.95
CA ILE A 64 20.35 -16.54 -1.62
C ILE A 64 20.30 -16.03 -0.17
N ASP A 65 21.19 -16.59 0.66
CA ASP A 65 21.33 -16.19 2.05
C ASP A 65 22.38 -15.10 2.09
N SER A 66 21.94 -13.84 2.04
CA SER A 66 22.86 -12.74 2.29
C SER A 66 23.30 -12.84 3.76
N LYS A 67 24.59 -13.08 4.00
CA LYS A 67 25.19 -12.90 5.34
C LYS A 67 24.95 -11.51 5.93
N VAL A 68 24.49 -10.57 5.11
CA VAL A 68 23.79 -9.37 5.56
C VAL A 68 22.48 -9.81 6.20
N LYS A 69 22.51 -10.11 7.51
CA LYS A 69 21.34 -9.98 8.38
C LYS A 69 20.95 -8.51 8.38
N THR A 70 20.27 -8.10 7.33
CA THR A 70 19.49 -6.89 7.36
C THR A 70 18.19 -7.36 7.99
N ASP A 71 18.00 -7.02 9.26
CA ASP A 71 16.68 -7.00 9.84
C ASP A 71 15.88 -6.01 8.97
N TYR A 72 15.34 -6.47 7.84
CA TYR A 72 14.45 -5.67 7.04
C TYR A 72 13.12 -5.68 7.76
N PHE A 73 12.64 -4.50 8.09
CA PHE A 73 11.32 -4.36 8.68
C PHE A 73 10.28 -4.96 7.73
N ASN A 74 9.57 -5.99 8.20
CA ASN A 74 8.58 -6.66 7.38
C ASN A 74 7.32 -5.78 7.25
N LEU A 75 7.28 -4.99 6.18
CA LEU A 75 6.20 -4.06 5.86
C LEU A 75 4.82 -4.72 5.78
N ASN A 76 4.74 -5.99 5.38
CA ASN A 76 3.46 -6.71 5.33
C ASN A 76 2.92 -6.91 6.75
N THR A 77 3.77 -7.35 7.69
CA THR A 77 3.35 -7.47 9.10
C THR A 77 3.05 -6.13 9.77
N PHE A 78 3.62 -5.02 9.28
CA PHE A 78 3.34 -3.69 9.82
C PHE A 78 1.90 -3.26 9.61
N THR A 79 1.38 -3.42 8.38
CA THR A 79 0.03 -2.96 8.04
C THR A 79 -1.02 -3.71 8.86
N ASP A 80 -0.87 -5.03 8.98
CA ASP A 80 -1.77 -5.87 9.77
C ASP A 80 -1.74 -5.48 11.26
N ARG A 81 -0.55 -5.22 11.82
CA ARG A 81 -0.41 -4.77 13.21
C ARG A 81 -1.01 -3.39 13.44
N VAL A 82 -0.80 -2.44 12.52
CA VAL A 82 -1.42 -1.10 12.61
C VAL A 82 -2.94 -1.21 12.62
N LEU A 83 -3.52 -2.07 11.77
CA LEU A 83 -4.95 -2.32 11.73
C LEU A 83 -5.44 -2.96 13.04
N ASP A 84 -4.77 -4.00 13.54
CA ASP A 84 -5.14 -4.65 14.80
C ASP A 84 -5.11 -3.68 15.99
N ILE A 85 -4.02 -2.90 16.11
CA ILE A 85 -3.88 -1.84 17.12
C ILE A 85 -5.02 -0.81 16.99
N TRP A 86 -5.36 -0.41 15.77
CA TRP A 86 -6.43 0.55 15.53
C TRP A 86 -7.81 0.04 15.97
N TYR A 87 -8.14 -1.21 15.62
CA TYR A 87 -9.42 -1.84 15.93
C TYR A 87 -9.56 -2.14 17.42
N ASN A 88 -8.52 -2.70 18.03
CA ASN A 88 -8.55 -3.13 19.43
C ASN A 88 -8.14 -2.03 20.41
N LYS A 89 -7.68 -0.87 19.90
CA LYS A 89 -7.08 0.22 20.69
C LYS A 89 -5.96 -0.27 21.61
N ASP A 90 -5.18 -1.25 21.13
CA ASP A 90 -4.16 -1.95 21.92
C ASP A 90 -2.91 -1.09 22.11
N LEU A 91 -2.88 -0.35 23.22
CA LEU A 91 -1.76 0.52 23.60
C LEU A 91 -0.46 -0.26 23.90
N LYS A 92 -0.55 -1.54 24.26
CA LYS A 92 0.62 -2.38 24.52
C LYS A 92 1.29 -2.74 23.20
N GLN A 93 0.54 -3.27 22.24
CA GLN A 93 1.05 -3.55 20.90
C GLN A 93 1.57 -2.29 20.20
N LEU A 94 0.93 -1.13 20.43
CA LEU A 94 1.43 0.15 19.95
C LEU A 94 2.83 0.50 20.51
N ALA A 95 3.04 0.34 21.81
CA ALA A 95 4.33 0.62 22.45
C ALA A 95 5.43 -0.36 21.99
N GLU A 96 5.07 -1.64 21.80
CA GLU A 96 5.98 -2.65 21.24
C GLU A 96 6.39 -2.28 19.81
N LEU A 97 5.42 -1.88 18.97
CA LEU A 97 5.69 -1.45 17.60
C LEU A 97 6.58 -0.19 17.54
N GLN A 98 6.34 0.79 18.41
CA GLN A 98 7.21 1.97 18.54
C GLN A 98 8.64 1.59 18.91
N THR A 99 8.81 0.70 19.89
CA THR A 99 10.13 0.23 20.33
C THR A 99 10.84 -0.52 19.21
N GLU A 100 10.13 -1.35 18.46
CA GLU A 100 10.70 -2.11 17.36
C GLU A 100 11.22 -1.20 16.24
N LEU A 101 10.46 -0.17 15.86
CA LEU A 101 10.86 0.79 14.83
C LEU A 101 12.17 1.51 15.15
N THR A 102 12.55 1.64 16.43
CA THR A 102 13.85 2.25 16.83
C THR A 102 15.06 1.42 16.43
N LYS A 103 14.89 0.13 16.13
CA LYS A 103 15.97 -0.79 15.74
C LYS A 103 16.38 -0.62 14.28
N TYR A 104 15.55 0.04 13.47
CA TYR A 104 15.77 0.18 12.03
C TYR A 104 16.23 1.60 11.68
N THR A 105 17.02 1.72 10.62
CA THR A 105 17.48 3.02 10.08
C THR A 105 17.22 3.08 8.58
N GLY A 106 16.98 4.27 8.03
CA GLY A 106 16.74 4.48 6.60
C GLY A 106 15.49 5.30 6.27
N ASN A 107 15.30 5.61 4.98
CA ASN A 107 14.26 6.52 4.49
C ASN A 107 12.82 6.03 4.77
N ASP A 108 12.59 4.71 4.76
CA ASP A 108 11.25 4.15 4.99
C ASP A 108 10.87 4.19 6.47
N VAL A 109 11.84 4.11 7.39
CA VAL A 109 11.59 4.12 8.84
C VAL A 109 11.01 5.44 9.30
N SER A 110 11.46 6.57 8.74
CA SER A 110 10.87 7.88 9.04
C SER A 110 9.38 7.95 8.68
N PHE A 111 9.00 7.36 7.54
CA PHE A 111 7.61 7.30 7.10
C PHE A 111 6.75 6.39 7.99
N LEU A 112 7.29 5.23 8.38
CA LEU A 112 6.62 4.31 9.30
C LEU A 112 6.42 4.94 10.69
N ASN A 113 7.45 5.61 11.21
CA ASN A 113 7.36 6.35 12.47
C ASN A 113 6.28 7.43 12.42
N LEU A 114 6.17 8.15 11.30
CA LEU A 114 5.13 9.17 11.12
C LEU A 114 3.72 8.55 11.16
N GLN A 115 3.52 7.38 10.55
CA GLN A 115 2.25 6.65 10.62
C GLN A 115 1.93 6.19 12.06
N VAL A 116 2.92 5.70 12.80
CA VAL A 116 2.74 5.29 14.20
C VAL A 116 2.50 6.48 15.12
N GLU A 117 3.12 7.64 14.86
CA GLU A 117 2.88 8.89 15.58
C GLU A 117 1.42 9.35 15.37
N LEU A 118 0.91 9.28 14.14
CA LEU A 118 -0.50 9.54 13.82
C LEU A 118 -1.45 8.54 14.50
N LEU A 119 -1.15 7.25 14.42
CA LEU A 119 -1.94 6.20 15.07
C LEU A 119 -2.03 6.44 16.58
N THR A 120 -0.90 6.77 17.20
CA THR A 120 -0.82 7.12 18.63
C THR A 120 -1.70 8.32 18.95
N PHE A 121 -1.62 9.37 18.13
CA PHE A 121 -2.44 10.56 18.30
C PHE A 121 -3.93 10.20 18.26
N PHE A 122 -4.39 9.50 17.22
CA PHE A 122 -5.80 9.18 17.05
C PHE A 122 -6.35 8.17 18.06
N ILE A 123 -5.51 7.33 18.67
CA ILE A 123 -5.94 6.44 19.75
C ILE A 123 -6.05 7.19 21.09
N LYS A 124 -5.11 8.10 21.37
CA LYS A 124 -5.01 8.76 22.69
C LYS A 124 -5.85 10.03 22.82
N ASN A 125 -6.32 10.58 21.71
CA ASN A 125 -7.02 11.85 21.71
C ASN A 125 -8.45 11.70 21.18
N GLU A 126 -9.30 12.62 21.62
CA GLU A 126 -10.63 12.75 21.06
C GLU A 126 -10.59 13.17 19.60
N ARG A 127 -11.70 12.91 18.91
CA ARG A 127 -11.86 13.12 17.46
C ARG A 127 -11.45 14.52 16.98
N ASN A 128 -11.65 15.55 17.78
CA ASN A 128 -11.45 16.96 17.39
C ASN A 128 -10.14 17.55 17.93
N ALA A 129 -9.25 16.72 18.50
CA ALA A 129 -7.97 17.18 18.98
C ALA A 129 -7.11 17.74 17.84
N LYS A 130 -6.34 18.78 18.13
CA LYS A 130 -5.38 19.36 17.19
C LYS A 130 -4.04 18.66 17.29
N LEU A 131 -3.42 18.42 16.14
CA LEU A 131 -2.03 17.98 16.09
C LEU A 131 -1.09 19.09 16.54
N SER A 132 0.08 18.70 17.06
CA SER A 132 1.16 19.65 17.34
C SER A 132 1.70 20.24 16.03
N ASP A 133 2.18 21.49 16.10
CA ASP A 133 2.76 22.17 14.93
C ASP A 133 3.94 21.39 14.32
N SER A 134 4.74 20.75 15.17
CA SER A 134 5.87 19.90 14.75
C SER A 134 5.39 18.69 13.93
N LEU A 135 4.36 17.99 14.40
CA LEU A 135 3.80 16.85 13.68
C LEU A 135 3.14 17.31 12.37
N MET A 136 2.39 18.41 12.40
CA MET A 136 1.83 19.04 11.19
C MET A 136 2.89 19.39 10.15
N GLN A 137 4.04 19.90 10.58
CA GLN A 137 5.15 20.22 9.69
C GLN A 137 5.73 18.96 9.03
N LYS A 138 5.94 17.87 9.78
CA LYS A 138 6.39 16.58 9.22
C LYS A 138 5.41 16.04 8.18
N LEU A 139 4.11 16.09 8.47
CA LEU A 139 3.06 15.62 7.56
C LEU A 139 3.03 16.43 6.26
N ARG A 140 3.13 17.76 6.35
CA ARG A 140 3.21 18.62 5.16
C ARG A 140 4.47 18.33 4.35
N ALA A 141 5.62 18.16 5.01
CA ALA A 141 6.86 17.83 4.32
C ALA A 141 6.74 16.52 3.53
N GLU A 142 6.09 15.49 4.09
CA GLU A 142 5.86 14.22 3.39
C GLU A 142 4.80 14.32 2.29
N LEU A 143 3.71 15.07 2.52
CA LEU A 143 2.65 15.30 1.53
C LEU A 143 3.16 16.00 0.27
N PHE A 144 4.09 16.95 0.43
CA PHE A 144 4.64 17.76 -0.65
C PHE A 144 6.02 17.29 -1.15
N LYS A 145 6.48 16.10 -0.73
CA LYS A 145 7.74 15.51 -1.18
C LYS A 145 7.66 15.06 -2.64
N GLN A 146 8.73 15.29 -3.41
CA GLN A 146 9.00 14.80 -4.78
C GLN A 146 7.75 14.46 -5.63
N ASN A 147 7.30 15.38 -6.48
CA ASN A 147 6.11 15.25 -7.33
C ASN A 147 4.87 14.81 -6.53
N SER A 148 4.22 15.77 -5.85
CA SER A 148 2.99 15.59 -5.05
C SER A 148 2.09 14.47 -5.57
N TRP A 149 1.55 13.66 -4.65
CA TRP A 149 0.78 12.43 -4.94
C TRP A 149 1.61 11.23 -5.43
N SER A 150 2.77 10.99 -4.82
CA SER A 150 3.38 9.66 -4.75
C SER A 150 2.55 8.73 -3.86
N LEU A 151 2.78 7.41 -3.92
CA LEU A 151 2.10 6.44 -3.04
C LEU A 151 2.20 6.82 -1.55
N SER A 152 3.39 7.22 -1.08
CA SER A 152 3.61 7.65 0.31
C SER A 152 2.80 8.90 0.66
N SER A 153 2.83 9.93 -0.19
CA SER A 153 2.06 11.16 0.06
C SER A 153 0.54 10.93 0.02
N LEU A 154 0.05 10.05 -0.87
CA LEU A 154 -1.37 9.65 -0.91
C LEU A 154 -1.77 8.91 0.38
N LYS A 155 -0.92 7.99 0.87
CA LYS A 155 -1.16 7.28 2.14
C LYS A 155 -1.21 8.26 3.32
N ILE A 156 -0.29 9.22 3.40
CA ILE A 156 -0.35 10.28 4.43
C ILE A 156 -1.63 11.07 4.31
N PHE A 157 -1.96 11.56 3.11
CA PHE A 157 -3.18 12.33 2.90
C PHE A 157 -4.41 11.56 3.37
N ARG A 158 -4.56 10.30 2.96
CA ARG A 158 -5.65 9.40 3.39
C ARG A 158 -5.77 9.34 4.91
N LEU A 159 -4.65 9.19 5.63
CA LEU A 159 -4.63 9.08 7.08
C LEU A 159 -4.93 10.41 7.78
N THR A 160 -4.64 11.54 7.13
CA THR A 160 -4.76 12.86 7.75
C THR A 160 -5.96 13.68 7.29
N MET A 161 -6.83 13.14 6.42
CA MET A 161 -7.96 13.90 5.86
C MET A 161 -8.79 14.64 6.91
N ARG A 162 -9.07 14.01 8.06
CA ARG A 162 -9.89 14.60 9.13
C ARG A 162 -9.26 15.82 9.84
N ILE A 163 -8.00 16.13 9.57
CA ILE A 163 -7.31 17.30 10.14
C ILE A 163 -7.53 18.56 9.29
N TYR A 164 -7.83 18.39 8.01
CA TYR A 164 -8.01 19.50 7.08
C TYR A 164 -9.46 19.98 7.08
N ASP A 165 -9.66 21.27 6.81
CA ASP A 165 -10.98 21.79 6.52
C ASP A 165 -11.49 21.31 5.14
N LEU A 166 -12.79 21.47 4.90
CA LEU A 166 -13.42 20.97 3.68
C LEU A 166 -12.88 21.64 2.41
N ASP A 167 -12.48 22.92 2.47
CA ASP A 167 -11.94 23.65 1.33
C ASP A 167 -10.57 23.07 0.92
N GLN A 168 -9.71 22.82 1.91
CA GLN A 168 -8.43 22.13 1.73
C GLN A 168 -8.62 20.72 1.18
N LEU A 169 -9.56 19.95 1.75
CA LEU A 169 -9.89 18.61 1.25
C LEU A 169 -10.36 18.64 -0.21
N THR A 170 -11.20 19.61 -0.56
CA THR A 170 -11.73 19.78 -1.92
C THR A 170 -10.62 20.14 -2.90
N PHE A 171 -9.71 21.04 -2.51
CA PHE A 171 -8.52 21.39 -3.30
C PHE A 171 -7.63 20.17 -3.55
N PHE A 172 -7.32 19.41 -2.50
CA PHE A 172 -6.49 18.21 -2.61
C PHE A 172 -7.16 17.12 -3.45
N MET A 173 -8.45 16.87 -3.25
CA MET A 173 -9.20 15.89 -4.03
C MET A 173 -9.20 16.27 -5.52
N ALA A 174 -9.45 17.54 -5.86
CA ALA A 174 -9.40 18.02 -7.24
C ALA A 174 -7.99 17.85 -7.86
N SER A 175 -6.94 18.14 -7.08
CA SER A 175 -5.55 17.94 -7.53
C SER A 175 -5.23 16.47 -7.83
N ILE A 176 -5.68 15.54 -6.98
CA ILE A 176 -5.55 14.09 -7.19
C ILE A 176 -6.30 13.68 -8.47
N MET A 177 -7.56 14.07 -8.63
CA MET A 177 -8.38 13.72 -9.80
C MET A 177 -7.78 14.24 -11.11
N ASN A 178 -7.16 15.42 -11.08
CA ASN A 178 -6.50 15.98 -12.25
C ASN A 178 -5.24 15.19 -12.63
N LYS A 179 -4.39 14.85 -11.64
CA LYS A 179 -3.17 14.06 -11.89
C LYS A 179 -3.48 12.65 -12.36
N PHE A 180 -4.51 12.02 -11.80
CA PHE A 180 -4.93 10.65 -12.11
C PHE A 180 -6.26 10.64 -12.88
N SER A 181 -6.35 11.44 -13.95
CA SER A 181 -7.58 11.57 -14.75
C SER A 181 -7.94 10.30 -15.53
N ASP A 182 -6.94 9.46 -15.82
CA ASP A 182 -7.10 8.08 -16.26
C ASP A 182 -6.24 7.13 -15.42
N PHE A 183 -6.60 5.85 -15.43
CA PHE A 183 -5.94 4.81 -14.62
C PHE A 183 -5.10 3.85 -15.46
N LYS A 184 -4.80 4.19 -16.72
CA LYS A 184 -4.07 3.28 -17.61
C LYS A 184 -2.60 3.23 -17.21
N GLY A 185 -2.11 2.04 -16.84
CA GLY A 185 -0.72 1.86 -16.40
C GLY A 185 -0.43 2.43 -15.01
N VAL A 186 -1.45 2.90 -14.29
CA VAL A 186 -1.30 3.30 -12.89
C VAL A 186 -1.23 2.03 -12.03
N ASN A 187 -0.28 2.00 -11.09
CA ASN A 187 -0.15 0.88 -10.15
C ASN A 187 -1.45 0.70 -9.35
N LEU A 188 -1.93 -0.55 -9.22
CA LEU A 188 -3.20 -0.86 -8.56
C LEU A 188 -3.25 -0.35 -7.11
N GLU A 189 -2.14 -0.43 -6.38
CA GLU A 189 -2.05 0.07 -4.99
C GLU A 189 -2.31 1.57 -4.91
N ILE A 190 -1.82 2.35 -5.90
CA ILE A 190 -2.12 3.78 -5.99
C ILE A 190 -3.63 3.99 -6.21
N VAL A 191 -4.25 3.21 -7.10
CA VAL A 191 -5.68 3.30 -7.38
C VAL A 191 -6.51 2.96 -6.14
N GLU A 192 -6.13 1.93 -5.38
CA GLU A 192 -6.78 1.55 -4.12
C GLU A 192 -6.70 2.65 -3.06
N VAL A 193 -5.53 3.27 -2.90
CA VAL A 193 -5.37 4.39 -1.95
C VAL A 193 -6.22 5.59 -2.38
N ILE A 194 -6.29 5.90 -3.68
CA ILE A 194 -7.15 6.97 -4.22
C ILE A 194 -8.64 6.63 -4.03
N ALA A 195 -9.04 5.36 -4.19
CA ALA A 195 -10.41 4.92 -3.95
C ALA A 195 -10.80 5.11 -2.47
N ALA A 196 -9.90 4.76 -1.55
CA ALA A 196 -10.09 5.00 -0.13
C ALA A 196 -10.18 6.49 0.22
N ILE A 197 -9.32 7.33 -0.39
CA ILE A 197 -9.38 8.80 -0.26
C ILE A 197 -10.74 9.33 -0.75
N SER A 198 -11.22 8.82 -1.88
CA SER A 198 -12.51 9.23 -2.46
C SER A 198 -13.67 8.92 -1.50
N VAL A 199 -13.71 7.71 -0.92
CA VAL A 199 -14.73 7.34 0.07
C VAL A 199 -14.63 8.20 1.34
N ASN A 200 -13.42 8.42 1.84
CA ASN A 200 -13.20 9.29 3.01
C ASN A 200 -13.61 10.75 2.73
N TYR A 201 -13.40 11.25 1.51
CA TYR A 201 -13.86 12.58 1.11
C TYR A 201 -15.39 12.65 1.12
N LEU A 202 -16.08 11.64 0.59
CA LEU A 202 -17.54 11.56 0.62
C LEU A 202 -18.08 11.52 2.07
N ASP A 203 -17.41 10.82 2.98
CA ASP A 203 -17.72 10.85 4.41
C ASP A 203 -17.62 12.27 4.99
N ASN A 204 -16.53 12.98 4.70
CA ASN A 204 -16.36 14.37 5.16
C ASN A 204 -17.41 15.32 4.55
N CYS A 205 -17.76 15.16 3.28
CA CYS A 205 -18.86 15.89 2.64
C CYS A 205 -20.19 15.65 3.37
N TYR A 206 -20.47 14.40 3.74
CA TYR A 206 -21.67 14.06 4.51
C TYR A 206 -21.71 14.77 5.86
N GLU A 207 -20.62 14.72 6.62
CA GLU A 207 -20.54 15.34 7.95
C GLU A 207 -20.67 16.86 7.93
N ASN A 208 -20.21 17.50 6.86
CA ASN A 208 -20.29 18.96 6.70
C ASN A 208 -21.56 19.44 5.98
N ASN A 209 -22.48 18.53 5.62
CA ASN A 209 -23.68 18.83 4.82
C ASN A 209 -23.37 19.50 3.46
N GLU A 210 -22.24 19.13 2.83
CA GLU A 210 -21.75 19.75 1.60
C GLU A 210 -21.62 18.72 0.48
N PHE A 211 -22.58 18.74 -0.46
CA PHE A 211 -22.74 17.67 -1.44
C PHE A 211 -22.37 18.07 -2.87
N ASN A 212 -22.01 19.33 -3.10
CA ASN A 212 -21.81 19.87 -4.45
C ASN A 212 -20.77 19.09 -5.28
N GLN A 213 -19.76 18.53 -4.62
CA GLN A 213 -18.68 17.77 -5.29
C GLN A 213 -18.85 16.25 -5.21
N SER A 214 -19.86 15.75 -4.48
CA SER A 214 -19.97 14.30 -4.22
C SER A 214 -20.18 13.50 -5.50
N ARG A 215 -21.00 14.01 -6.42
CA ARG A 215 -21.26 13.38 -7.72
C ARG A 215 -20.01 13.32 -8.60
N ASN A 216 -19.15 14.34 -8.54
CA ASN A 216 -17.88 14.35 -9.29
C ASN A 216 -16.95 13.24 -8.79
N VAL A 217 -16.85 13.06 -7.48
CA VAL A 217 -16.05 12.00 -6.86
C VAL A 217 -16.66 10.62 -7.09
N GLN A 218 -17.98 10.49 -7.09
CA GLN A 218 -18.65 9.24 -7.43
C GLN A 218 -18.39 8.82 -8.88
N ASN A 219 -18.53 9.74 -9.83
CA ASN A 219 -18.21 9.50 -11.24
C ASN A 219 -16.72 9.11 -11.42
N TYR A 220 -15.85 9.65 -10.57
CA TYR A 220 -14.43 9.31 -10.58
C TYR A 220 -14.17 7.89 -10.07
N LEU A 221 -14.82 7.47 -8.99
CA LEU A 221 -14.80 6.07 -8.51
C LEU A 221 -15.31 5.09 -9.57
N GLU A 222 -16.38 5.44 -10.30
CA GLU A 222 -16.96 4.59 -11.35
C GLU A 222 -15.99 4.34 -12.51
N LYS A 223 -15.19 5.35 -12.89
CA LYS A 223 -14.16 5.26 -13.94
C LYS A 223 -12.98 4.34 -13.58
N MET A 224 -12.77 4.03 -12.31
CA MET A 224 -11.69 3.12 -11.90
C MET A 224 -11.89 1.73 -12.52
N PRO A 225 -10.82 0.93 -12.70
CA PRO A 225 -10.93 -0.42 -13.23
C PRO A 225 -11.92 -1.30 -12.47
N ALA A 226 -12.54 -2.25 -13.16
CA ALA A 226 -13.32 -3.31 -12.52
C ALA A 226 -12.35 -4.36 -11.95
N ASN A 227 -11.91 -4.15 -10.71
CA ASN A 227 -11.05 -5.06 -9.96
C ASN A 227 -11.72 -5.42 -8.63
N LEU A 228 -11.62 -6.68 -8.21
CA LEU A 228 -12.20 -7.16 -6.94
C LEU A 228 -11.67 -6.39 -5.72
N THR A 229 -10.40 -5.96 -5.74
CA THR A 229 -9.84 -5.16 -4.63
C THR A 229 -10.48 -3.78 -4.51
N LEU A 230 -11.10 -3.28 -5.58
CA LEU A 230 -11.81 -2.00 -5.62
C LEU A 230 -13.31 -2.10 -5.32
N PHE A 231 -13.85 -3.32 -5.22
CA PHE A 231 -15.28 -3.56 -5.09
C PHE A 231 -15.90 -2.81 -3.91
N ALA A 232 -15.30 -2.94 -2.72
CA ALA A 232 -15.82 -2.32 -1.50
C ALA A 232 -15.83 -0.78 -1.60
N TYR A 233 -14.79 -0.17 -2.16
CA TYR A 233 -14.72 1.29 -2.32
C TYR A 233 -15.77 1.80 -3.30
N LYS A 234 -15.99 1.10 -4.42
CA LYS A 234 -17.05 1.44 -5.37
C LYS A 234 -18.44 1.30 -4.76
N LEU A 235 -18.67 0.24 -3.98
CA LEU A 235 -19.93 0.03 -3.28
C LEU A 235 -20.19 1.12 -2.23
N LEU A 236 -19.15 1.53 -1.48
CA LEU A 236 -19.23 2.65 -0.54
C LEU A 236 -19.46 3.99 -1.24
N GLY A 237 -18.86 4.23 -2.41
CA GLY A 237 -19.19 5.40 -3.22
C GLY A 237 -20.68 5.47 -3.55
N ARG A 238 -21.26 4.35 -4.03
CA ARG A 238 -22.70 4.24 -4.30
C ARG A 238 -23.53 4.43 -3.03
N TYR A 239 -23.07 3.94 -1.88
CA TYR A 239 -23.72 4.14 -0.59
C TYR A 239 -23.84 5.63 -0.23
N TYR A 240 -22.74 6.36 -0.26
CA TYR A 240 -22.74 7.80 0.02
C TYR A 240 -23.57 8.57 -1.01
N GLN A 241 -23.51 8.20 -2.30
CA GLN A 241 -24.36 8.83 -3.30
C GLN A 241 -25.86 8.61 -3.01
N ALA A 242 -26.25 7.41 -2.60
CA ALA A 242 -27.62 7.12 -2.21
C ALA A 242 -28.06 7.88 -0.95
N LEU A 243 -27.15 8.13 0.00
CA LEU A 243 -27.39 9.01 1.14
C LEU A 243 -27.70 10.44 0.69
N PHE A 244 -26.85 11.01 -0.18
CA PHE A 244 -27.04 12.37 -0.69
C PHE A 244 -28.33 12.53 -1.49
N ASP A 245 -28.69 11.51 -2.28
CA ASP A 245 -29.91 11.49 -3.09
C ASP A 245 -31.16 11.13 -2.28
N LYS A 246 -31.02 10.78 -1.00
CA LYS A 246 -32.09 10.23 -0.15
C LYS A 246 -32.77 8.99 -0.76
N ASN A 247 -32.01 8.18 -1.50
CA ASN A 247 -32.48 6.97 -2.16
C ASN A 247 -32.48 5.80 -1.16
N THR A 248 -33.58 5.66 -0.43
CA THR A 248 -33.73 4.64 0.62
C THR A 248 -33.65 3.21 0.09
N THR A 249 -34.16 2.94 -1.12
CA THR A 249 -34.11 1.60 -1.72
C THR A 249 -32.67 1.16 -1.99
N GLU A 250 -31.86 2.03 -2.61
CA GLU A 250 -30.45 1.71 -2.88
C GLU A 250 -29.66 1.56 -1.57
N LEU A 251 -29.92 2.41 -0.57
CA LEU A 251 -29.31 2.28 0.75
C LEU A 251 -29.63 0.92 1.39
N THR A 252 -30.90 0.50 1.39
CA THR A 252 -31.30 -0.81 1.94
C THR A 252 -30.59 -1.95 1.21
N ASN A 253 -30.54 -1.91 -0.12
CA ASN A 253 -29.89 -2.94 -0.93
C ASN A 253 -28.39 -3.04 -0.63
N ILE A 254 -27.68 -1.91 -0.63
CA ILE A 254 -26.24 -1.89 -0.34
C ILE A 254 -25.96 -2.36 1.09
N ARG A 255 -26.78 -1.93 2.07
CA ARG A 255 -26.65 -2.39 3.45
C ARG A 255 -26.81 -3.91 3.53
N GLN A 256 -27.80 -4.48 2.85
CA GLN A 256 -28.02 -5.93 2.83
C GLN A 256 -26.82 -6.70 2.28
N VAL A 257 -26.16 -6.20 1.21
CA VAL A 257 -24.93 -6.81 0.67
C VAL A 257 -23.83 -6.87 1.73
N PHE A 258 -23.62 -5.81 2.52
CA PHE A 258 -22.64 -5.86 3.61
C PHE A 258 -23.04 -6.87 4.70
N ILE A 259 -24.32 -6.96 5.03
CA ILE A 259 -24.83 -7.89 6.05
C ILE A 259 -24.63 -9.33 5.62
N ASP A 260 -25.03 -9.68 4.39
CA ASP A 260 -24.93 -11.03 3.83
C ASP A 260 -23.46 -11.49 3.71
N CYS A 261 -22.54 -10.54 3.52
CA CYS A 261 -21.09 -10.78 3.50
C CYS A 261 -20.42 -10.76 4.90
N GLY A 262 -21.18 -10.63 5.99
CA GLY A 262 -20.64 -10.69 7.36
C GLY A 262 -20.12 -9.37 7.94
N TYR A 263 -20.39 -8.23 7.30
CA TYR A 263 -19.94 -6.89 7.73
C TYR A 263 -20.99 -6.11 8.54
N GLN A 264 -21.84 -6.82 9.30
CA GLN A 264 -22.92 -6.23 10.11
C GLN A 264 -22.40 -5.16 11.09
N THR A 265 -21.26 -5.38 11.74
CA THR A 265 -20.68 -4.40 12.68
C THR A 265 -20.19 -3.15 11.95
N PHE A 266 -19.57 -3.32 10.78
CA PHE A 266 -19.04 -2.20 10.00
C PHE A 266 -20.15 -1.30 9.45
N ILE A 267 -21.22 -1.88 8.91
CA ILE A 267 -22.32 -1.10 8.31
C ILE A 267 -23.14 -0.30 9.35
N GLN A 268 -22.99 -0.60 10.64
CA GLN A 268 -23.55 0.19 11.74
C GLN A 268 -22.77 1.46 12.03
N LEU A 269 -21.50 1.53 11.61
CA LEU A 269 -20.63 2.70 11.77
C LEU A 269 -20.88 3.77 10.70
N LEU A 270 -21.50 3.40 9.58
CA LEU A 270 -21.78 4.33 8.49
C LEU A 270 -23.02 5.20 8.77
N PRO A 271 -23.05 6.45 8.25
CA PRO A 271 -24.21 7.33 8.37
C PRO A 271 -25.48 6.72 7.76
N LYS A 272 -26.66 7.08 8.26
CA LYS A 272 -27.98 6.52 7.89
C LYS A 272 -28.85 7.52 7.17
#